data_AF-A0A962BVQ3-F1
#
_entry.id   AF-A0A962BVQ3-F1
#
_cell.length_a   1.000
_cell.length_b   1.000
_cell.length_c   1.000
_cell.angle_alpha   90.00
_cell.angle_beta   90.00
_cell.angle_gamma   90.00
#
_symmetry.space_group_name_H-M   'P 1'
#
loop_
_entity.id
_entity.type
_entity.pdbx_description
1 polymer ?
#
loop_
_entity_poly.entity_id
_entity_poly.type
_entity_poly.pdbx_seq_one_letter_code
_entity_poly.pdbx_strand_id
1 'polypeptide(L)'
;GRDSLWSAEQCLRAGACAAVLLWPRQVDDRALRRLQVAAESGQSIGFVCRDARHAEQSSPVALRLRLHVRPSEIEVLKCRGAAPPTQRIPFADGRH
;
A
#
# COMPACT_ATOMS: atom_id res chain seq x y z
N GLY A 1 -4.33 -16.76 0.24
CA GLY A 1 -4.04 -16.24 1.58
C GLY A 1 -2.53 -16.07 1.76
N ARG A 2 -1.84 -17.13 2.20
CA ARG A 2 -0.37 -17.18 2.24
C ARG A 2 0.25 -17.21 0.85
N ASP A 3 -0.32 -18.03 -0.05
CA ASP A 3 0.21 -18.19 -1.41
C ASP A 3 0.16 -16.86 -2.18
N SER A 4 -0.93 -16.10 -2.04
CA SER A 4 -1.09 -14.78 -2.67
C SER A 4 -0.02 -13.79 -2.23
N LEU A 5 0.35 -13.77 -0.95
CA LEU A 5 1.44 -12.90 -0.44
C LEU A 5 2.80 -13.35 -0.94
N TRP A 6 3.03 -14.68 -0.98
CA TRP A 6 4.27 -15.23 -1.50
C TRP A 6 4.44 -14.98 -3.01
N SER A 7 3.39 -15.23 -3.81
CA SER A 7 3.41 -14.95 -5.24
C SER A 7 3.66 -13.47 -5.52
N ALA A 8 3.02 -12.58 -4.76
CA ALA A 8 3.25 -11.16 -4.89
C ALA A 8 4.68 -10.75 -4.53
N GLU A 9 5.26 -11.35 -3.49
CA GLU A 9 6.68 -11.15 -3.16
C GLU A 9 7.59 -11.55 -4.32
N GLN A 10 7.31 -12.68 -4.99
CA GLN A 10 8.10 -13.11 -6.16
C GLN A 10 7.92 -12.15 -7.34
N CYS A 11 6.68 -11.74 -7.66
CA CYS A 11 6.40 -10.78 -8.74
C CYS A 11 7.11 -9.44 -8.50
N LEU A 12 7.05 -8.93 -7.26
CA LEU A 12 7.71 -7.69 -6.88
C LEU A 12 9.23 -7.81 -7.01
N ARG A 13 9.81 -8.89 -6.46
CA ARG A 13 11.26 -9.12 -6.47
C ARG A 13 11.82 -9.31 -7.88
N ALA A 14 11.07 -9.99 -8.75
CA ALA A 14 11.50 -10.23 -10.12
C ALA A 14 11.51 -8.95 -10.97
N GLY A 15 10.82 -7.87 -10.55
CA GLY A 15 10.68 -6.65 -11.35
C GLY A 15 9.92 -6.83 -12.66
N ALA A 16 9.27 -7.98 -12.84
CA ALA A 16 8.50 -8.31 -14.06
C ALA A 16 7.19 -7.51 -14.17
N CYS A 17 6.78 -6.82 -13.09
CA CYS A 17 5.60 -5.97 -13.04
C CYS A 17 5.99 -4.59 -12.50
N ALA A 18 5.48 -3.52 -13.12
CA ALA A 18 5.65 -2.17 -12.58
C ALA A 18 4.92 -2.01 -11.22
N ALA A 19 3.78 -2.67 -11.06
CA ALA A 19 3.04 -2.70 -9.80
C ALA A 19 2.33 -4.04 -9.56
N VAL A 20 2.18 -4.39 -8.28
CA VAL A 20 1.41 -5.54 -7.80
C VAL A 20 0.40 -5.05 -6.77
N LEU A 21 -0.85 -5.52 -6.88
CA LEU A 21 -1.96 -5.09 -6.04
C LEU A 21 -2.57 -6.28 -5.28
N LEU A 22 -2.78 -6.09 -3.97
CA LEU A 22 -3.11 -7.17 -3.04
C LEU A 22 -4.26 -6.75 -2.09
N TRP A 23 -5.23 -7.65 -1.89
CA TRP A 23 -6.27 -7.54 -0.86
C TRP A 23 -6.22 -8.73 0.11
N PRO A 24 -5.17 -8.83 0.95
CA PRO A 24 -5.08 -9.92 1.91
C PRO A 24 -6.14 -9.76 3.00
N ARG A 25 -6.77 -10.87 3.42
CA ARG A 25 -7.68 -10.85 4.59
C ARG A 25 -6.95 -10.48 5.88
N GLN A 26 -5.69 -10.91 6.00
CA GLN A 26 -4.79 -10.61 7.11
C GLN A 26 -3.37 -10.50 6.56
N VAL A 27 -2.62 -9.53 7.07
CA VAL A 27 -1.21 -9.34 6.76
C VAL A 27 -0.55 -8.74 7.99
N ASP A 28 0.53 -9.35 8.45
CA ASP A 28 1.30 -8.87 9.59
C ASP A 28 2.46 -7.98 9.13
N ASP A 29 3.09 -7.28 10.09
CA ASP A 29 4.21 -6.38 9.79
C ASP A 29 5.40 -7.12 9.17
N ARG A 30 5.61 -8.39 9.51
CA ARG A 30 6.67 -9.20 8.93
C ARG A 30 6.44 -9.41 7.43
N ALA A 31 5.23 -9.77 7.03
CA ALA A 31 4.85 -9.92 5.64
C ALA A 31 4.90 -8.59 4.88
N LEU A 32 4.41 -7.49 5.49
CA LEU A 32 4.51 -6.15 4.91
C LEU A 32 5.97 -5.74 4.67
N ARG A 33 6.86 -6.00 5.63
CA ARG A 33 8.29 -5.70 5.49
C ARG A 33 8.92 -6.51 4.37
N ARG A 34 8.61 -7.81 4.24
CA ARG A 34 9.10 -8.67 3.16
C ARG A 34 8.65 -8.18 1.78
N LEU A 35 7.38 -7.83 1.64
CA LEU A 35 6.83 -7.27 0.40
C LEU A 35 7.53 -5.96 0.03
N GLN A 36 7.77 -5.09 1.01
CA GLN A 36 8.44 -3.82 0.75
C GLN A 36 9.90 -4.02 0.32
N VAL A 37 10.65 -4.93 0.96
CA VAL A 37 12.02 -5.26 0.53
C VAL A 37 12.03 -5.86 -0.87
N ALA A 38 11.05 -6.71 -1.21
CA ALA A 38 10.91 -7.27 -2.56
C ALA A 38 10.63 -6.19 -3.61
N ALA A 39 9.72 -5.26 -3.32
CA ALA A 39 9.41 -4.10 -4.16
C ALA A 39 10.64 -3.22 -4.40
N GLU A 40 11.39 -2.89 -3.33
CA GLU A 40 12.64 -2.14 -3.42
C GLU A 40 13.69 -2.88 -4.26
N SER A 41 13.79 -4.21 -4.11
CA SER A 41 14.78 -5.04 -4.83
C SER A 41 14.49 -5.14 -6.32
N GLY A 42 13.23 -5.33 -6.70
CA GLY A 42 12.82 -5.45 -8.11
C GLY A 42 12.42 -4.13 -8.75
N GLN A 43 12.67 -2.99 -8.08
CA GLN A 43 12.29 -1.65 -8.55
C GLN A 43 10.81 -1.56 -8.98
N SER A 44 9.93 -2.18 -8.21
CA SER A 44 8.50 -2.29 -8.47
C SER A 44 7.68 -1.71 -7.32
N ILE A 45 6.37 -1.51 -7.55
CA ILE A 45 5.46 -0.94 -6.56
C ILE A 45 4.52 -2.00 -6.01
N GLY A 46 4.44 -2.14 -4.68
CA GLY A 46 3.47 -3.00 -4.02
C GLY A 46 2.34 -2.20 -3.36
N PHE A 47 1.10 -2.45 -3.76
CA PHE A 47 -0.10 -1.91 -3.11
C PHE A 47 -0.78 -3.00 -2.27
N VAL A 48 -0.89 -2.77 -0.96
CA VAL A 48 -1.63 -3.63 -0.05
C VAL A 48 -2.87 -2.89 0.42
N CYS A 49 -4.02 -3.27 -0.13
CA CYS A 49 -5.31 -2.72 0.21
C CYS A 49 -5.90 -3.49 1.39
N ARG A 50 -6.35 -2.73 2.39
CA ARG A 50 -6.95 -3.25 3.62
C ARG A 50 -8.09 -2.34 4.06
N ASP A 51 -8.96 -2.90 4.88
CA ASP A 51 -10.09 -2.20 5.48
C ASP A 51 -9.62 -0.96 6.26
N ALA A 52 -10.37 0.15 6.14
CA ALA A 52 -10.06 1.44 6.76
C ALA A 52 -9.89 1.37 8.29
N ARG A 53 -10.47 0.35 8.96
CA ARG A 53 -10.27 0.09 10.40
C ARG A 53 -8.81 -0.09 10.80
N HIS A 54 -7.93 -0.44 9.85
CA HIS A 54 -6.50 -0.60 10.08
C HIS A 54 -5.71 0.71 9.88
N ALA A 55 -6.37 1.87 9.71
CA ALA A 55 -5.73 3.17 9.48
C ALA A 55 -4.85 3.62 10.68
N GLU A 56 -5.26 3.33 11.91
CA GLU A 56 -4.49 3.73 13.10
C GLU A 56 -3.34 2.76 13.44
N GLN A 57 -3.32 1.57 12.83
CA GLN A 57 -2.27 0.58 13.11
C GLN A 57 -0.93 1.03 12.54
N SER A 58 0.10 1.04 13.39
CA SER A 58 1.48 1.20 12.92
C SER A 58 1.81 0.15 11.85
N SER A 59 2.70 0.49 10.93
CA SER A 59 3.05 -0.38 9.82
C SER A 59 4.44 -0.03 9.28
N PRO A 60 5.25 -1.03 8.89
CA PRO A 60 6.63 -0.82 8.45
C PRO A 60 6.75 -0.23 7.03
N VAL A 61 5.65 -0.10 6.29
CA VAL A 61 5.64 0.34 4.89
C VAL A 61 6.07 1.81 4.72
N ALA A 62 6.57 2.13 3.51
CA ALA A 62 7.07 3.46 3.18
C ALA A 62 5.97 4.53 3.03
N LEU A 63 4.76 4.15 2.61
CA LEU A 63 3.65 5.06 2.38
C LEU A 63 2.34 4.41 2.87
N ARG A 64 1.47 5.20 3.52
CA ARG A 64 0.12 4.77 3.88
C ARG A 64 -0.88 5.83 3.46
N LEU A 65 -1.94 5.38 2.79
CA LEU A 65 -3.01 6.23 2.30
C LEU A 65 -4.36 5.74 2.85
N ARG A 66 -5.27 6.67 3.12
CA ARG A 66 -6.69 6.43 3.34
C ARG A 66 -7.46 7.09 2.20
N LEU A 67 -8.36 6.33 1.58
CA LEU A 67 -9.24 6.82 0.53
C LEU A 67 -10.60 7.16 1.14
N HIS A 68 -11.05 8.38 0.92
CA HIS A 68 -12.42 8.84 1.19
C HIS A 68 -13.17 8.88 -0.14
N VAL A 69 -14.39 8.36 -0.16
CA VAL A 69 -15.22 8.27 -1.39
C VAL A 69 -16.26 9.38 -1.49
N ARG A 70 -16.54 10.11 -0.40
CA ARG A 70 -17.47 11.25 -0.35
C ARG A 70 -17.05 12.25 0.75
N PRO A 71 -16.43 13.39 0.40
CA PRO A 71 -15.88 13.70 -0.93
C PRO A 71 -14.74 12.75 -1.33
N SER A 72 -14.41 12.72 -2.63
CA SER A 72 -13.30 11.92 -3.18
C SER A 72 -11.96 12.55 -2.80
N GLU A 73 -11.38 12.08 -1.71
CA GLU A 73 -10.14 12.62 -1.14
C GLU A 73 -9.16 11.51 -0.72
N ILE A 74 -7.87 11.75 -0.94
CA ILE A 74 -6.77 10.94 -0.42
C ILE A 74 -6.21 11.63 0.82
N GLU A 75 -6.12 10.88 1.91
CA GLU A 75 -5.42 11.29 3.11
C GLU A 75 -4.14 10.47 3.26
N VAL A 76 -3.04 11.17 3.51
CA VAL A 76 -1.73 10.55 3.70
C VAL A 76 -1.53 10.32 5.20
N LEU A 77 -1.47 9.05 5.61
CA LEU A 77 -1.32 8.67 7.02
C LEU A 77 0.15 8.53 7.42
N LYS A 78 1.03 8.23 6.46
CA LYS A 78 2.47 8.02 6.68
C LYS A 78 3.23 8.25 5.39
N CYS A 79 4.34 8.97 5.47
CA CYS A 79 5.39 9.03 4.45
C CYS A 79 6.73 8.70 5.08
N ARG A 80 7.54 7.87 4.43
CA ARG A 80 8.93 7.66 4.84
C ARG A 80 9.74 8.90 4.44
N GLY A 81 10.50 9.44 5.38
CA GLY A 81 11.42 10.56 5.12
C GLY A 81 10.75 11.94 5.06
N ALA A 82 9.43 12.04 5.24
CA ALA A 82 8.72 13.31 5.30
C ALA A 82 7.53 13.22 6.27
N ALA A 83 7.15 14.35 6.86
CA ALA A 83 5.89 14.45 7.58
C ALA A 83 4.72 14.29 6.60
N PRO A 84 3.65 13.54 6.95
CA PRO A 84 2.46 13.49 6.12
C PRO A 84 1.85 14.89 5.96
N PRO A 85 1.37 15.27 4.76
CA PRO A 85 0.63 16.52 4.58
C PRO A 85 -0.62 16.51 5.45
N THR A 86 -0.93 17.65 6.07
CA THR A 86 -2.14 17.85 6.86
C THR A 86 -3.38 18.02 6.00
N GLN A 87 -3.21 18.52 4.78
CA GLN A 87 -4.30 18.69 3.83
C GLN A 87 -4.61 17.39 3.09
N ARG A 88 -5.90 17.07 2.97
CA ARG A 88 -6.38 15.98 2.11
C ARG A 88 -6.33 16.38 0.65
N ILE A 89 -5.92 15.43 -0.19
CA ILE A 89 -5.69 15.66 -1.62
C ILE A 89 -6.97 15.24 -2.36
N PRO A 90 -7.72 16.17 -2.98
CA PRO A 90 -8.88 15.81 -3.78
C PRO A 90 -8.44 14.97 -4.98
N PHE A 91 -9.25 13.98 -5.36
CA PHE A 91 -9.06 13.24 -6.61
C PHE A 91 -10.37 13.20 -7.39
N ALA A 92 -10.26 13.18 -8.72
CA ALA A 92 -11.43 13.04 -9.58
C ALA A 92 -12.09 11.70 -9.30
N ASP A 93 -13.37 11.74 -8.94
CA ASP A 93 -14.25 10.58 -9.05
C ASP A 93 -14.29 10.22 -10.55
N GLY A 94 -13.93 8.98 -10.90
CA GLY A 94 -13.87 8.54 -12.29
C GLY A 94 -15.24 8.33 -12.94
N ARG A 95 -16.32 8.92 -12.41
CA ARG A 95 -17.66 8.88 -13.02
C ARG A 95 -17.79 10.07 -13.97
N HIS A 96 -17.27 9.88 -15.18
CA HIS A 96 -17.83 10.53 -16.35
C HIS A 96 -18.99 9.68 -16.88
#